data_AF-A0A7G8EF47-F1
#
_entry.id   AF-A0A7G8EF47-F1
#
_cell.length_a   1.000
_cell.length_b   1.000
_cell.length_c   1.000
_cell.angle_alpha   90.00
_cell.angle_beta   90.00
_cell.angle_gamma   90.00
#
_symmetry.space_group_name_H-M   'P 1'
#
loop_
_entity.id
_entity.type
_entity.pdbx_description
1 polymer ?
#
loop_
_entity_poly.entity_id
_entity_poly.type
_entity_poly.pdbx_seq_one_letter_code
_entity_poly.pdbx_strand_id
1 'polypeptide(L)'
;MDDPSVTPITTPKLDDEGYLTYLGDDGQRYRLLDQLEIDQEASQRVRDALQASGPLFNQIEALCQAWIERMAVDAMDRDEAAAMLLSALDTALRIDED
;
A
#
# COMPACT_ATOMS: atom_id res chain seq x y z
N MET A 1 -20.37 0.30 18.24
CA MET A 1 -19.14 0.30 19.06
C MET A 1 -18.08 0.82 18.12
N ASP A 2 -17.58 2.03 18.35
CA ASP A 2 -16.57 2.62 17.48
C ASP A 2 -15.30 1.78 17.60
N ASP A 3 -14.94 1.08 16.53
CA ASP A 3 -13.69 0.34 16.46
C ASP A 3 -12.56 1.38 16.48
N PRO A 4 -11.60 1.31 17.41
CA PRO A 4 -10.51 2.28 17.45
C PRO A 4 -9.81 2.31 16.09
N SER A 5 -9.75 3.49 15.49
CA SER A 5 -8.98 3.76 14.27
C SER A 5 -7.51 3.46 14.55
N VAL A 6 -7.05 2.27 14.19
CA VAL A 6 -5.63 1.91 14.26
C VAL A 6 -4.90 2.56 13.10
N THR A 7 -3.85 3.33 13.41
CA THR A 7 -3.03 3.97 12.38
C THR A 7 -2.03 2.94 11.84
N PRO A 8 -2.02 2.65 10.53
CA PRO A 8 -1.05 1.72 9.96
C PRO A 8 0.37 2.26 10.07
N ILE A 9 1.28 1.48 10.65
CA ILE A 9 2.73 1.79 10.68
C ILE A 9 3.50 1.10 9.55
N THR A 10 2.85 0.20 8.80
CA THR A 10 3.41 -0.44 7.62
C THR A 10 2.46 -0.35 6.44
N THR A 11 3.01 -0.27 5.23
CA THR A 11 2.25 -0.51 4.00
C THR A 11 1.55 -1.86 4.09
N PRO A 12 0.29 -1.98 3.63
CA PRO A 12 -0.41 -3.25 3.62
C PRO A 12 0.33 -4.31 2.82
N LYS A 13 0.43 -5.53 3.35
CA LYS A 13 1.09 -6.67 2.72
C LYS A 13 0.19 -7.89 2.74
N LEU A 14 0.32 -8.74 1.73
CA LEU A 14 -0.31 -10.06 1.73
C LEU A 14 0.42 -10.95 2.74
N ASP A 15 -0.33 -11.60 3.62
CA ASP A 15 0.19 -12.67 4.47
C ASP A 15 0.23 -14.02 3.74
N ASP A 16 0.74 -15.05 4.43
CA ASP A 16 0.87 -16.41 3.89
C ASP A 16 -0.48 -17.07 3.57
N GLU A 17 -1.57 -16.48 4.07
CA GLU A 17 -2.95 -16.91 3.87
C GLU A 17 -3.67 -16.05 2.81
N GLY A 18 -2.95 -15.11 2.19
CA GLY A 18 -3.45 -14.23 1.14
C GLY A 18 -4.41 -13.15 1.64
N TYR A 19 -4.38 -12.77 2.91
CA TYR A 19 -5.10 -11.63 3.44
C TYR A 19 -4.23 -10.38 3.37
N LEU A 20 -4.87 -9.25 3.02
CA LEU A 20 -4.22 -7.95 3.10
C LEU A 20 -4.16 -7.52 4.57
N THR A 21 -2.95 -7.47 5.11
CA THR A 21 -2.67 -7.15 6.50
C THR A 21 -1.83 -5.89 6.61
N TYR A 22 -1.98 -5.15 7.70
CA TYR A 22 -1.08 -4.06 8.06
C TYR A 22 -0.69 -4.21 9.54
N LEU A 23 0.45 -3.64 9.92
CA LEU A 23 0.86 -3.57 11.31
C LEU A 23 0.35 -2.25 11.91
N GLY A 24 -0.31 -2.35 13.06
CA GLY A 24 -0.70 -1.21 13.89
C GLY A 24 0.47 -0.70 14.74
N ASP A 25 0.33 0.52 15.25
CA ASP A 25 1.30 1.15 16.16
C ASP A 25 1.46 0.41 17.50
N ASP A 26 0.48 -0.41 17.85
CA ASP A 26 0.48 -1.37 18.95
C ASP A 26 1.28 -2.66 18.68
N GLY A 27 1.85 -2.80 17.48
CA GLY A 27 2.58 -3.98 17.04
C GLY A 27 1.70 -5.17 16.69
N GLN A 28 0.38 -5.01 16.67
CA GLN A 28 -0.55 -6.05 16.22
C GLN A 28 -0.74 -6.01 14.70
N ARG A 29 -0.93 -7.18 14.10
CA ARG A 29 -1.30 -7.27 12.68
C ARG A 29 -2.81 -7.24 12.57
N TYR A 30 -3.30 -6.25 11.84
CA TYR A 30 -4.71 -6.07 11.53
C TYR A 30 -4.97 -6.51 10.10
N ARG A 31 -6.11 -7.18 9.90
CA ARG A 31 -6.60 -7.49 8.56
C ARG A 31 -7.39 -6.28 8.07
N LEU A 32 -7.06 -5.77 6.88
CA LEU A 32 -7.78 -4.64 6.28
C LEU A 32 -9.23 -5.00 5.93
N LEU A 33 -9.55 -6.28 5.87
CA LEU A 33 -10.86 -6.81 5.51
C LEU A 33 -11.26 -7.90 6.51
N ASP A 34 -11.72 -7.49 7.70
CA ASP A 34 -12.15 -8.46 8.72
C ASP A 34 -13.60 -8.92 8.53
N GLN A 35 -14.46 -8.10 7.95
CA GLN A 35 -15.84 -8.45 7.64
C GLN A 35 -16.43 -7.35 6.78
N LEU A 36 -16.36 -7.53 5.47
CA LEU A 36 -17.38 -6.93 4.66
C LEU A 36 -18.61 -7.85 4.76
N GLU A 37 -19.78 -7.34 5.14
CA GLU A 37 -21.07 -7.91 4.69
C GLU A 37 -21.22 -7.74 3.17
N ILE A 38 -20.16 -8.04 2.42
CA ILE A 38 -20.11 -8.03 0.98
C ILE A 38 -20.09 -9.48 0.57
N ASP A 39 -21.11 -9.84 -0.20
CA ASP A 39 -21.14 -10.95 -1.14
C ASP A 39 -19.77 -11.62 -1.27
N GLN A 40 -19.65 -12.83 -0.71
CA GLN A 40 -18.39 -13.57 -0.65
C GLN A 40 -17.71 -13.63 -2.01
N GLU A 41 -18.49 -13.59 -3.09
CA GLU A 41 -18.01 -13.55 -4.47
C GLU A 41 -17.31 -12.22 -4.83
N ALA A 42 -17.84 -11.07 -4.40
CA ALA A 42 -17.17 -9.78 -4.60
C ALA A 42 -15.90 -9.66 -3.76
N SER A 43 -15.91 -10.15 -2.52
CA SER A 43 -14.70 -10.21 -1.68
C SER A 43 -13.63 -11.13 -2.30
N GLN A 44 -14.02 -12.31 -2.79
CA GLN A 44 -13.10 -13.23 -3.46
C GLN A 44 -12.50 -12.63 -4.73
N ARG A 45 -13.30 -11.95 -5.56
CA ARG A 45 -12.81 -11.27 -6.78
C ARG A 45 -11.76 -10.20 -6.48
N VAL A 46 -11.95 -9.42 -5.41
CA VAL A 46 -10.94 -8.42 -4.98
C VAL A 46 -9.67 -9.12 -4.50
N ARG A 47 -9.78 -10.21 -3.73
CA ARG A 47 -8.62 -10.98 -3.28
C ARG A 47 -7.85 -11.58 -4.45
N ASP A 48 -8.53 -12.18 -5.42
CA ASP A 48 -7.92 -12.77 -6.62
C ASP A 48 -7.21 -11.68 -7.46
N ALA A 49 -7.83 -10.51 -7.61
CA ALA A 49 -7.21 -9.38 -8.31
C ALA A 49 -5.96 -8.85 -7.59
N LEU A 50 -5.99 -8.77 -6.25
CA LEU A 50 -4.84 -8.36 -5.45
C LEU A 50 -3.71 -9.39 -5.52
N GLN A 51 -4.02 -10.68 -5.43
CA GLN A 51 -3.03 -11.75 -5.59
C GLN A 51 -2.41 -11.75 -6.98
N ALA A 52 -3.22 -11.64 -8.03
CA ALA A 52 -2.76 -11.59 -9.41
C ALA A 52 -1.90 -10.34 -9.71
N SER A 53 -2.13 -9.23 -9.00
CA SER A 53 -1.37 -7.99 -9.14
C SER A 53 -0.09 -7.94 -8.28
N GLY A 54 0.20 -8.96 -7.47
CA GLY A 54 1.43 -9.04 -6.66
C GLY A 54 2.72 -8.75 -7.46
N PRO A 55 2.94 -9.35 -8.65
CA PRO A 55 4.10 -9.04 -9.48
C PRO A 55 4.14 -7.59 -9.99
N LEU A 56 2.98 -6.96 -10.21
CA LEU A 56 2.90 -5.55 -10.59
C LEU A 56 3.23 -4.65 -9.40
N PHE A 57 2.74 -4.99 -8.20
CA PHE A 57 3.04 -4.25 -6.98
C PHE A 57 4.55 -4.26 -6.67
N ASN A 58 5.20 -5.43 -6.82
CA ASN A 58 6.66 -5.54 -6.67
C ASN A 58 7.44 -4.67 -7.67
N GLN A 59 6.93 -4.55 -8.91
CA GLN A 59 7.55 -3.68 -9.92
C GLN A 59 7.40 -2.21 -9.55
N ILE A 60 6.23 -1.80 -9.06
CA ILE A 60 6.00 -0.43 -8.56
C ILE A 60 6.95 -0.13 -7.40
N GLU A 61 7.05 -1.02 -6.42
CA GLU A 61 7.96 -0.88 -5.28
C GLU A 61 9.42 -0.71 -5.72
N ALA A 62 9.89 -1.58 -6.64
CA ALA A 62 11.25 -1.51 -7.16
C ALA A 62 11.53 -0.21 -7.92
N LEU A 63 10.57 0.27 -8.72
CA LEU A 63 10.69 1.53 -9.45
C LEU A 63 10.73 2.74 -8.51
N CYS A 64 9.88 2.76 -7.48
CA CYS A 64 9.88 3.79 -6.46
C CYS A 64 11.22 3.83 -5.71
N GLN A 65 11.74 2.67 -5.32
CA GLN A 65 13.02 2.58 -4.63
C GLN A 65 14.17 3.04 -5.51
N ALA A 66 14.23 2.62 -6.78
CA ALA A 66 15.26 3.05 -7.72
C ALA A 66 15.23 4.57 -7.96
N TRP A 67 14.04 5.17 -8.01
CA TRP A 67 13.91 6.62 -8.13
C TRP A 67 14.45 7.35 -6.89
N ILE A 68 14.07 6.89 -5.69
CA ILE A 68 14.52 7.46 -4.42
C ILE A 68 16.04 7.35 -4.30
N GLU A 69 16.60 6.17 -4.58
CA GLU A 69 18.05 5.96 -4.54
C GLU A 69 18.78 6.91 -5.49
N ARG A 70 18.25 7.14 -6.69
CA ARG A 70 18.86 8.06 -7.65
C ARG A 70 18.82 9.52 -7.19
N MET A 71 17.75 9.97 -6.55
CA MET A 71 17.64 11.34 -6.03
C MET A 71 18.47 11.54 -4.75
N ALA A 72 18.53 10.50 -3.91
CA ALA A 72 19.28 10.52 -2.66
C ALA A 72 20.81 10.54 -2.84
N VAL A 73 21.30 10.17 -4.02
CA VAL A 73 22.74 10.17 -4.32
C VAL A 73 23.28 11.59 -4.53
N ASP A 74 22.52 12.45 -5.20
CA ASP A 74 23.05 13.72 -5.70
C ASP A 74 22.25 14.98 -5.32
N ALA A 75 20.96 14.86 -4.98
CA ALA A 75 20.06 16.01 -4.97
C ALA A 75 19.45 16.36 -3.60
N MET A 76 19.11 15.35 -2.79
CA MET A 76 18.36 15.55 -1.54
C MET A 76 18.57 14.35 -0.61
N ASP A 77 18.11 14.42 0.65
CA ASP A 77 18.11 13.24 1.49
C ASP A 77 16.99 12.26 1.09
N ARG A 78 17.04 11.05 1.65
CA ARG A 78 16.12 9.97 1.29
C ARG A 78 14.66 10.29 1.68
N ASP A 79 14.45 10.99 2.79
CA ASP A 79 13.12 11.29 3.31
C ASP A 79 12.48 12.41 2.48
N GLU A 80 13.26 13.40 2.08
CA GLU A 80 12.87 14.45 1.13
C GLU A 80 12.52 13.86 -0.25
N ALA A 81 13.33 12.93 -0.77
CA ALA A 81 13.03 12.21 -2.00
C ALA A 81 11.71 11.42 -1.89
N ALA A 82 11.52 10.67 -0.80
CA ALA A 82 10.29 9.91 -0.58
C ALA A 82 9.05 10.83 -0.55
N ALA A 83 9.12 11.95 0.16
CA ALA A 83 8.03 12.93 0.22
C ALA A 83 7.71 13.52 -1.16
N MET A 84 8.74 13.87 -1.94
CA MET A 84 8.56 14.40 -3.30
C MET A 84 7.91 13.36 -4.23
N LEU A 85 8.35 12.10 -4.16
CA LEU A 85 7.80 11.02 -4.98
C LEU A 85 6.33 10.78 -4.67
N LEU A 86 5.96 10.73 -3.38
CA LEU A 86 4.57 10.56 -2.96
C LEU A 86 3.68 11.70 -3.46
N SER A 87 4.14 12.95 -3.33
CA SER A 87 3.39 14.10 -3.84
C SER A 87 3.22 14.07 -5.37
N ALA A 88 4.24 13.62 -6.10
CA ALA A 88 4.19 13.50 -7.55
C ALA A 88 3.23 12.40 -8.00
N LEU A 89 3.27 11.23 -7.34
CA LEU A 89 2.35 10.13 -7.62
C LEU A 89 0.90 10.50 -7.29
N ASP A 90 0.66 11.13 -6.13
CA ASP A 90 -0.67 11.61 -5.73
C ASP A 90 -1.24 12.60 -6.76
N THR A 91 -0.41 13.50 -7.29
CA THR A 91 -0.83 14.41 -8.36
C THR A 91 -1.10 13.67 -9.67
N ALA A 92 -0.19 12.80 -10.10
CA ALA A 92 -0.31 12.09 -11.38
C ALA A 92 -1.53 11.17 -11.43
N LEU A 93 -1.82 10.46 -10.33
CA LEU A 93 -2.92 9.50 -10.25
C LEU A 93 -4.29 10.17 -10.08
N ARG A 94 -4.34 11.44 -9.64
CA ARG A 94 -5.58 12.23 -9.58
C ARG A 94 -5.99 12.86 -10.91
N ILE A 95 -5.03 13.05 -11.83
CA ILE A 95 -5.30 13.69 -13.13
C ILE A 95 -6.14 12.80 -14.06
N ASP A 96 -6.25 11.50 -13.78
CA ASP A 96 -7.09 10.57 -14.52
C ASP A 96 -8.57 10.55 -14.07
N GLU A 97 -8.98 11.37 -13.09
CA GLU A 97 -10.39 11.47 -12.61
C GLU A 97 -11.22 12.60 -13.26
N ASP A 98 -10.69 13.35 -14.23
CA ASP A 98 -11.41 14.42 -14.98
C ASP A 98 -11.80 14.01 -16.43
#